data_AF-A0A1X7V0S6-F1
#
_entry.id   AF-A0A1X7V0S6-F1
#
_cell.length_a   1.000
_cell.length_b   1.000
_cell.length_c   1.000
_cell.angle_alpha   90.00
_cell.angle_beta   90.00
_cell.angle_gamma   90.00
#
_symmetry.space_group_name_H-M   'P 1'
#
loop_
_entity.id
_entity.type
_entity.pdbx_description
1 polymer ?
#
loop_
_entity_poly.entity_id
_entity_poly.type
_entity_poly.pdbx_seq_one_letter_code
_entity_poly.pdbx_strand_id
1 'polypeptide(L)'
;MERYKEFGLWINSCFNAQPVIKTSGKGKIIRLSSTAGQPFRFNNIVIQEDQTNGQVITQFSVYNPMYNGTVSIYNGTSIGHKIIIHLTDDLWPSHELVLNITQAAVVEPAIINFAAYSCHA
;
A
#
# COMPACT_ATOMS: atom_id res chain seq x y z
N MET A 1 17.26 -2.82 26.65
CA MET A 1 16.37 -3.90 26.15
C MET A 1 14.91 -3.46 26.02
N GLU A 2 14.40 -2.56 26.87
CA GLU A 2 13.01 -2.09 26.82
C GLU A 2 12.63 -1.45 25.48
N ARG A 3 13.47 -0.57 24.93
CA ARG A 3 13.23 0.03 23.61
C ARG A 3 13.01 -0.96 22.46
N TYR A 4 13.72 -2.10 22.44
CA TYR A 4 13.52 -3.12 21.40
C TYR A 4 12.18 -3.84 21.56
N LYS A 5 11.75 -4.05 22.81
CA LYS A 5 10.43 -4.65 23.10
C LYS A 5 9.31 -3.68 22.73
N GLU A 6 9.42 -2.41 23.13
CA GLU A 6 8.46 -1.36 22.75
C GLU A 6 8.34 -1.24 21.23
N PHE A 7 9.48 -1.20 20.54
CA PHE A 7 9.49 -1.11 19.08
C PHE A 7 8.86 -2.35 18.41
N GLY A 8 9.16 -3.54 18.90
CA GLY A 8 8.53 -4.77 18.40
C GLY A 8 7.02 -4.81 18.65
N LEU A 9 6.56 -4.34 19.82
CA LEU A 9 5.14 -4.22 20.14
C LEU A 9 4.44 -3.22 19.22
N TRP A 10 5.08 -2.08 18.93
CA TRP A 10 4.55 -1.07 18.00
C TRP A 10 4.47 -1.59 16.56
N ILE A 11 5.51 -2.27 16.06
CA ILE A 11 5.44 -2.92 14.74
C ILE A 11 4.27 -3.92 14.71
N ASN A 12 4.10 -4.69 15.79
CA ASN A 12 3.05 -5.69 15.86
C ASN A 12 1.65 -5.09 15.88
N SER A 13 1.43 -4.01 16.64
CA SER A 13 0.13 -3.33 16.68
C SER A 13 -0.25 -2.77 15.31
N CYS A 14 0.72 -2.33 14.52
CA CYS A 14 0.47 -1.68 13.24
C CYS A 14 0.38 -2.63 12.05
N PHE A 15 1.20 -3.68 11.99
CA PHE A 15 1.35 -4.51 10.78
C PHE A 15 1.07 -6.00 10.97
N ASN A 16 1.01 -6.48 12.21
CA ASN A 16 0.70 -7.88 12.51
C ASN A 16 -0.81 -8.09 12.77
N ALA A 17 -1.54 -6.98 13.01
CA ALA A 17 -2.99 -6.95 12.88
C ALA A 17 -3.43 -7.19 11.42
N GLN A 18 -4.67 -7.66 11.22
CA GLN A 18 -5.21 -7.77 9.87
C GLN A 18 -5.25 -6.39 9.19
N PRO A 19 -4.82 -6.27 7.93
CA PRO A 19 -4.97 -5.01 7.20
C PRO A 19 -6.44 -4.62 7.14
N VAL A 20 -6.70 -3.31 7.14
CA VAL A 20 -8.05 -2.76 7.00
C VAL A 20 -8.65 -3.24 5.68
N ILE A 21 -7.83 -3.27 4.63
CA ILE A 21 -8.17 -3.84 3.35
C ILE A 21 -6.90 -4.27 2.63
N LYS A 22 -6.97 -5.34 1.84
CA LYS A 22 -5.86 -5.83 1.00
C LYS A 22 -6.35 -6.37 -0.33
N THR A 23 -5.46 -6.35 -1.32
CA THR A 23 -5.66 -6.94 -2.64
C THR A 23 -4.33 -7.45 -3.20
N SER A 24 -4.39 -8.16 -4.31
CA SER A 24 -3.26 -8.62 -5.11
C SER A 24 -3.66 -8.60 -6.57
N GLY A 25 -2.72 -8.51 -7.49
CA GLY A 25 -3.06 -8.46 -8.91
C GLY A 25 -1.85 -8.41 -9.82
N LYS A 26 -2.11 -8.47 -11.13
CA LYS A 26 -1.12 -8.32 -12.18
C LYS A 26 -1.48 -7.14 -13.08
N GLY A 27 -0.47 -6.63 -13.79
CA GLY A 27 -0.63 -5.53 -14.73
C GLY A 27 -0.38 -4.16 -14.09
N LYS A 28 -0.61 -3.10 -14.86
CA LYS A 28 -0.16 -1.75 -14.51
C LYS A 28 -1.05 -1.01 -13.50
N ILE A 29 -2.33 -1.40 -13.38
CA ILE A 29 -3.27 -0.72 -12.50
C ILE A 29 -3.89 -1.76 -11.56
N ILE A 30 -3.72 -1.55 -10.26
CA ILE A 30 -4.27 -2.42 -9.22
C ILE A 30 -5.10 -1.56 -8.28
N ARG A 31 -6.36 -1.95 -8.08
CA ARG A 31 -7.33 -1.23 -7.27
C ARG A 31 -7.60 -1.95 -5.97
N LEU A 32 -7.52 -1.21 -4.88
CA LEU A 32 -7.85 -1.62 -3.53
C LEU A 32 -9.13 -0.89 -3.11
N SER A 33 -10.27 -1.52 -3.34
CA SER A 33 -11.59 -0.86 -3.24
C SER A 33 -12.47 -1.52 -2.18
N SER A 34 -13.16 -0.71 -1.38
CA SER A 34 -14.10 -1.20 -0.37
C SER A 34 -15.23 -2.01 -1.00
N THR A 35 -15.56 -3.16 -0.40
CA THR A 35 -16.78 -3.89 -0.74
C THR A 35 -17.95 -3.19 -0.05
N ALA A 36 -19.03 -2.88 -0.78
CA ALA A 36 -20.24 -2.21 -0.27
C ALA A 36 -20.17 -0.69 -0.01
N GLY A 37 -19.17 0.01 -0.56
CA GLY A 37 -19.16 1.49 -0.59
C GLY A 37 -18.97 2.17 0.77
N GLN A 38 -18.63 1.42 1.83
CA GLN A 38 -18.22 2.01 3.11
C GLN A 38 -16.75 2.46 3.04
N PRO A 39 -16.43 3.71 3.40
CA PRO A 39 -15.04 4.15 3.35
C PRO A 39 -14.21 3.43 4.41
N PHE A 40 -12.99 3.04 4.06
CA PHE A 40 -11.99 2.60 5.00
C PHE A 40 -11.08 3.75 5.42
N ARG A 41 -10.41 3.59 6.56
CA ARG A 41 -9.51 4.58 7.15
C ARG A 41 -8.11 3.99 7.27
N PHE A 42 -7.09 4.73 6.85
CA PHE A 42 -5.71 4.23 6.82
C PHE A 42 -4.69 5.36 6.97
N ASN A 43 -3.49 5.01 7.38
CA ASN A 43 -2.33 5.91 7.39
C ASN A 43 -1.03 5.24 6.96
N ASN A 44 -1.08 3.93 6.72
CA ASN A 44 0.03 3.16 6.19
C ASN A 44 -0.44 2.35 4.98
N ILE A 45 0.42 2.27 3.97
CA ILE A 45 0.22 1.45 2.78
C ILE A 45 1.41 0.50 2.67
N VAL A 46 1.14 -0.79 2.44
CA VAL A 46 2.16 -1.80 2.19
C VAL A 46 1.97 -2.35 0.79
N ILE A 47 3.05 -2.36 0.00
CA ILE A 47 3.06 -2.91 -1.36
C ILE A 47 4.22 -3.91 -1.47
N GLN A 48 3.97 -5.06 -2.10
CA GLN A 48 4.96 -6.12 -2.30
C GLN A 48 4.83 -6.69 -3.71
N GLU A 49 5.93 -6.72 -4.45
CA GLU A 49 6.00 -7.38 -5.75
C GLU A 49 6.09 -8.90 -5.60
N ASP A 50 5.59 -9.62 -6.60
CA ASP A 50 6.05 -10.97 -6.89
C ASP A 50 7.46 -10.90 -7.48
N GLN A 51 8.45 -11.30 -6.70
CA GLN A 51 9.85 -11.25 -7.12
C GLN A 51 10.34 -12.53 -7.81
N THR A 52 9.45 -13.41 -8.26
CA THR A 52 9.83 -14.63 -9.00
C THR A 52 10.70 -14.32 -10.22
N ASN A 53 10.47 -13.17 -10.88
CA ASN A 53 11.27 -12.68 -12.02
C ASN A 53 12.23 -11.55 -11.63
N GLY A 54 12.58 -11.45 -10.34
CA GLY A 54 13.31 -10.31 -9.78
C GLY A 54 12.41 -9.10 -9.55
N GLN A 55 13.03 -7.96 -9.26
CA GLN A 55 12.33 -6.69 -9.13
C GLN A 55 12.11 -6.07 -10.51
N VAL A 56 10.86 -5.80 -10.86
CA VAL A 56 10.50 -5.36 -12.22
C VAL A 56 9.93 -3.95 -12.26
N ILE A 57 9.34 -3.44 -11.18
CA ILE A 57 8.76 -2.08 -11.13
C ILE A 57 9.86 -1.04 -10.88
N THR A 58 9.91 -0.03 -11.75
CA THR A 58 10.92 1.05 -11.70
C THR A 58 10.33 2.45 -11.53
N GLN A 59 9.03 2.63 -11.81
CA GLN A 59 8.25 3.79 -11.38
C GLN A 59 6.79 3.44 -11.13
N PHE A 60 6.21 4.02 -10.07
CA PHE A 60 4.79 3.89 -9.75
C PHE A 60 4.26 5.11 -8.99
N SER A 61 2.95 5.24 -8.96
CA SER A 61 2.24 6.17 -8.10
C SER A 61 1.08 5.49 -7.38
N VAL A 62 0.74 6.01 -6.21
CA VAL A 62 -0.47 5.67 -5.48
C VAL A 62 -1.32 6.91 -5.38
N TYR A 63 -2.61 6.76 -5.66
CA TYR A 63 -3.57 7.85 -5.53
C TYR A 63 -4.90 7.38 -4.95
N ASN A 64 -5.63 8.33 -4.39
CA ASN A 64 -6.96 8.16 -3.80
C ASN A 64 -7.98 8.88 -4.68
N PRO A 65 -8.80 8.16 -5.47
CA PRO A 65 -9.94 8.74 -6.17
C PRO A 65 -10.98 9.24 -5.17
N MET A 66 -11.27 10.54 -5.22
CA MET A 66 -12.30 11.22 -4.43
C MET A 66 -13.40 11.74 -5.36
N TYR A 67 -14.54 12.11 -4.77
CA TYR A 67 -15.70 12.60 -5.53
C TYR A 67 -15.37 13.78 -6.46
N ASN A 68 -14.44 14.67 -6.06
CA ASN A 68 -14.08 15.88 -6.80
C ASN A 68 -12.71 15.79 -7.52
N GLY A 69 -12.13 14.60 -7.67
CA GLY A 69 -10.85 14.46 -8.35
C GLY A 69 -10.00 13.31 -7.81
N THR A 70 -8.71 13.35 -8.11
CA THR A 70 -7.76 12.33 -7.66
C THR A 70 -6.69 12.99 -6.80
N VAL A 71 -6.50 12.49 -5.58
CA VAL A 71 -5.45 12.96 -4.69
C VAL A 71 -4.23 12.05 -4.84
N SER A 72 -3.10 12.62 -5.25
CA SER A 72 -1.82 11.90 -5.27
C SER A 72 -1.35 11.63 -3.84
N ILE A 73 -1.13 10.36 -3.51
CA ILE A 73 -0.68 9.92 -2.18
C ILE A 73 0.83 9.74 -2.15
N TYR A 74 1.39 9.07 -3.16
CA TYR A 74 2.81 8.76 -3.20
C TYR A 74 3.30 8.55 -4.62
N ASN A 75 4.53 8.98 -4.91
CA ASN A 75 5.25 8.66 -6.13
C ASN A 75 6.55 7.97 -5.75
N GLY A 76 6.80 6.81 -6.34
CA GLY A 76 7.95 5.98 -6.04
C GLY A 76 8.62 5.45 -7.29
N THR A 77 9.84 4.95 -7.11
CA THR A 77 10.57 4.23 -8.15
C THR A 77 10.33 2.73 -8.02
N SER A 78 10.76 2.16 -6.91
CA SER A 78 10.96 0.73 -6.79
C SER A 78 10.15 0.16 -5.62
N ILE A 79 9.46 -0.99 -5.79
CA ILE A 79 8.74 -1.66 -4.69
C ILE A 79 9.55 -2.84 -4.14
N GLY A 80 9.94 -3.80 -5.00
CA GLY A 80 10.70 -4.99 -4.61
C GLY A 80 9.96 -5.86 -3.59
N HIS A 81 10.68 -6.35 -2.58
CA HIS A 81 10.12 -7.26 -1.57
C HIS A 81 8.99 -6.63 -0.77
N LYS A 82 9.15 -5.36 -0.41
CA LYS A 82 8.20 -4.59 0.38
C LYS A 82 8.59 -3.11 0.38
N ILE A 83 7.59 -2.26 0.14
CA ILE A 83 7.63 -0.86 0.55
C ILE A 83 6.52 -0.60 1.56
N ILE A 84 6.83 0.22 2.57
CA ILE A 84 5.87 0.72 3.54
C ILE A 84 5.83 2.24 3.38
N ILE A 85 4.66 2.77 3.02
CA ILE A 85 4.42 4.19 2.85
C ILE A 85 3.63 4.65 4.07
N HIS A 86 4.27 5.41 4.94
CA HIS A 86 3.62 6.08 6.06
C HIS A 86 3.22 7.49 5.64
N LEU A 87 1.94 7.85 5.83
CA LEU A 87 1.41 9.14 5.38
C LEU A 87 1.50 10.21 6.47
N THR A 88 0.80 9.96 7.57
CA THR A 88 0.61 10.88 8.70
C THR A 88 0.22 10.08 9.94
N ASP A 89 0.19 10.72 11.10
CA ASP A 89 -0.39 10.11 12.31
C ASP A 89 -1.92 9.99 12.20
N ASP A 90 -2.57 10.89 11.45
CA ASP A 90 -4.02 10.86 11.23
C ASP A 90 -4.47 9.82 10.20
N LEU A 91 -5.70 9.31 10.38
CA LEU A 91 -6.34 8.35 9.49
C LEU A 91 -7.10 9.02 8.33
N TRP A 92 -6.73 8.66 7.10
CA TRP A 92 -7.32 9.15 5.87
C TRP A 92 -8.52 8.30 5.44
N PRO A 93 -9.70 8.90 5.15
CA PRO A 93 -10.81 8.17 4.57
C PRO A 93 -10.60 7.91 3.08
N SER A 94 -10.96 6.72 2.62
CA SER A 94 -10.97 6.38 1.20
C SER A 94 -11.96 5.25 0.90
N HIS A 95 -12.56 5.29 -0.28
CA HIS A 95 -13.31 4.16 -0.83
C HIS A 95 -12.46 3.28 -1.74
N GLU A 96 -11.36 3.83 -2.26
CA GLU A 96 -10.47 3.18 -3.22
C GLU A 96 -9.05 3.78 -3.14
N LEU A 97 -8.06 2.91 -3.15
CA LEU A 97 -6.68 3.27 -3.46
C LEU A 97 -6.28 2.63 -4.77
N VAL A 98 -5.58 3.38 -5.61
CA VAL A 98 -5.10 2.87 -6.90
C VAL A 98 -3.60 2.93 -6.93
N LEU A 99 -2.98 1.78 -7.18
CA LEU A 99 -1.59 1.64 -7.55
C LEU A 99 -1.50 1.71 -9.08
N ASN A 100 -0.74 2.67 -9.60
CA ASN A 100 -0.47 2.86 -11.01
C ASN A 100 1.02 2.72 -11.29
N ILE A 101 1.40 1.63 -11.95
CA ILE A 101 2.76 1.31 -12.34
C ILE A 101 3.04 1.96 -13.68
N THR A 102 3.81 3.04 -13.65
CA THR A 102 4.11 3.86 -14.83
C THR A 102 5.28 3.32 -15.63
N GLN A 103 6.27 2.70 -14.96
CA GLN A 103 7.41 2.05 -15.61
C GLN A 103 7.75 0.72 -14.95
N ALA A 104 8.00 -0.29 -15.78
CA ALA A 104 8.45 -1.61 -15.37
C ALA A 104 9.30 -2.25 -16.48
N ALA A 105 10.00 -3.33 -16.16
CA ALA A 105 10.68 -4.19 -17.13
C ALA A 105 9.69 -4.81 -18.15
N VAL A 106 10.21 -5.54 -19.14
CA VAL A 106 9.42 -6.16 -20.22
C VAL A 106 8.46 -7.26 -19.72
N VAL A 107 8.63 -7.70 -18.47
CA VAL A 107 7.76 -8.69 -17.82
C VAL A 107 6.56 -8.00 -17.18
N GLU A 108 5.40 -8.64 -17.22
CA GLU A 108 4.20 -8.13 -16.56
C GLU A 108 4.43 -8.02 -15.04
N PRO A 109 4.26 -6.82 -14.44
CA PRO A 109 4.41 -6.65 -13.01
C PRO A 109 3.28 -7.36 -12.28
N ALA A 110 3.63 -8.01 -11.17
CA ALA A 110 2.69 -8.70 -10.30
C ALA A 110 2.90 -8.24 -8.87
N ILE A 111 1.80 -7.98 -8.17
CA ILE A 111 1.76 -7.55 -6.77
C ILE A 111 1.09 -8.65 -5.96
N ILE A 112 1.84 -9.20 -5.01
CA ILE A 112 1.34 -10.23 -4.09
C ILE A 112 0.61 -9.63 -2.89
N ASN A 113 0.88 -8.36 -2.58
CA ASN A 113 0.21 -7.65 -1.49
C ASN A 113 0.17 -6.15 -1.77
N PHE A 114 -1.04 -5.60 -1.86
CA PHE A 114 -1.31 -4.18 -1.77
C PHE A 114 -2.35 -3.98 -0.67
N ALA A 115 -1.93 -3.41 0.45
CA ALA A 115 -2.72 -3.36 1.67
C ALA A 115 -2.65 -1.99 2.36
N ALA A 116 -3.74 -1.60 2.99
CA ALA A 116 -3.83 -0.41 3.82
C ALA A 116 -4.00 -0.80 5.30
N TYR A 117 -3.28 -0.11 6.18
CA TYR A 117 -3.29 -0.34 7.62
C TYR A 117 -3.64 0.95 8.36
N SER A 118 -4.29 0.79 9.52
CA SER A 118 -4.54 1.84 10.50
C SER A 118 -3.63 1.60 11.71
N CYS A 119 -2.49 2.28 11.74
CA CYS A 119 -1.55 2.26 12.85
C CYS A 119 -1.89 3.42 13.78
N HIS A 120 -2.26 3.11 15.01
CA HIS A 120 -2.41 4.12 16.06
C HIS A 120 -1.10 4.17 16.84
N ALA A 121 -0.44 5.33 16.80
CA ALA A 121 0.72 5.62 17.64
C ALA A 121 0.28 5.94 19.07
#